data_AF-A0A1S3L953-F1
#
_entry.id   AF-A0A1S3L953-F1
#
_cell.length_a   1.000
_cell.length_b   1.000
_cell.length_c   1.000
_cell.angle_alpha   90.00
_cell.angle_beta   90.00
_cell.angle_gamma   90.00
#
_symmetry.space_group_name_H-M   'P 1'
#
loop_
_entity.id
_entity.type
_entity.pdbx_description
1 polymer ?
#
loop_
_entity_poly.entity_id
_entity_poly.type
_entity_poly.pdbx_seq_one_letter_code
_entity_poly.pdbx_strand_id
1 'polypeptide(L)'
;MGLALHTLLALTGQLPWLLLLALLVPRNVLRAEELKPTRWPLFSQKPLLLAWNAPTEDCGPRHGVHFPLEQFQIVASPNEGFVRQNLTIFYKDRLGLYPYYERDGTVVNGGIPQAASLMQHQEKMPESLHKYIREPNAKGLAVIDWEEWRPLWIRNWDVKNVYRDQSRKLVAEKNPDWPPEQVGKVAQQEFELSARKFMLETLRLAKSLQPNQLWGFYLFPDCYNHDYRSGLKNYTGRCPDVEVARNDQLTWLWTESTALFPSVYMGTVLRSTTFGRQFVRNRVKEGMRLASVGDGVARPVFVYTRPTYANELTLLTEFILLWILWRTTTPKGILPQPTGRVENKNETDLVSTIGESVALGAAGVIVWGDHTYASSKNSCSSLNDYLRGPFGRYLLNVSTAAELCSQQLCTSHGRCLRTLADTDAYLHLNPLTHSISIQGGRLKVTGQLDQGELARYRQHFQCQCYSGYKGEGCAQRELGKSAAAPVWGVWSVLTLLLPLGLLTLLH
;
A
#
# COMPACT_ATOMS: atom_id res chain seq x y z
N MET A 1 -32.23 -68.20 -29.35
CA MET A 1 -32.17 -67.93 -27.90
C MET A 1 -30.71 -67.82 -27.50
N GLY A 2 -30.35 -66.71 -26.84
CA GLY A 2 -29.09 -66.56 -26.11
C GLY A 2 -27.90 -66.02 -26.90
N LEU A 3 -27.81 -64.69 -27.08
CA LEU A 3 -26.55 -63.92 -27.13
C LEU A 3 -26.80 -62.38 -27.23
N ALA A 4 -27.85 -61.87 -26.60
CA ALA A 4 -28.17 -60.44 -26.54
C ALA A 4 -28.48 -59.97 -25.11
N LEU A 5 -27.71 -60.43 -24.12
CA LEU A 5 -27.95 -60.10 -22.71
C LEU A 5 -26.70 -59.74 -21.88
N HIS A 6 -25.57 -59.36 -22.50
CA HIS A 6 -24.35 -59.02 -21.75
C HIS A 6 -23.75 -57.62 -22.03
N THR A 7 -24.43 -56.76 -22.79
CA THR A 7 -23.94 -55.39 -23.06
C THR A 7 -24.93 -54.28 -22.68
N LEU A 8 -25.97 -54.59 -21.90
CA LEU A 8 -26.98 -53.61 -21.47
C LEU A 8 -27.02 -53.31 -19.96
N LEU A 9 -26.02 -53.77 -19.19
CA LEU A 9 -25.95 -53.54 -17.74
C LEU A 9 -24.76 -52.67 -17.27
N ALA A 10 -24.03 -52.05 -18.20
CA ALA A 10 -22.85 -51.23 -17.87
C ALA A 10 -23.04 -49.71 -18.07
N LEU A 11 -24.27 -49.22 -18.25
CA LEU A 11 -24.52 -47.79 -18.55
C LEU A 11 -25.54 -47.08 -17.65
N THR A 12 -26.04 -47.72 -16.58
CA THR A 12 -27.03 -47.09 -15.68
C THR A 12 -26.50 -46.83 -14.26
N GLY A 13 -25.23 -47.13 -13.97
CA GLY A 13 -24.67 -47.04 -12.61
C GLY A 13 -23.81 -45.80 -12.30
N GLN A 14 -23.44 -44.97 -13.29
CA GLN A 14 -22.42 -43.91 -13.09
C GLN A 14 -22.96 -42.47 -13.08
N LEU A 15 -24.22 -42.25 -13.49
CA LEU A 15 -24.83 -40.91 -13.40
C LEU A 15 -25.18 -40.43 -11.97
N PRO A 16 -25.50 -41.29 -10.96
CA PRO A 16 -25.84 -40.78 -9.63
C PRO A 16 -24.63 -40.20 -8.87
N TRP A 17 -23.44 -40.76 -9.11
CA TRP A 17 -22.23 -40.44 -8.34
C TRP A 17 -21.60 -39.11 -8.75
N LEU A 18 -21.68 -38.74 -10.04
CA LEU A 18 -21.22 -37.44 -10.54
C LEU A 18 -22.12 -36.29 -10.07
N LEU A 19 -23.44 -36.53 -9.95
CA LEU A 19 -24.40 -35.57 -9.36
C LEU A 19 -24.24 -35.45 -7.84
N LEU A 20 -23.92 -36.54 -7.14
CA LEU A 20 -23.60 -36.53 -5.71
C LEU A 20 -22.26 -35.83 -5.41
N LEU A 21 -21.25 -35.99 -6.27
CA LEU A 21 -19.98 -35.24 -6.17
C LEU A 21 -20.18 -33.73 -6.39
N ALA A 22 -21.10 -33.33 -7.27
CA ALA A 22 -21.47 -31.92 -7.45
C ALA A 22 -22.23 -31.34 -6.24
N LEU A 23 -22.94 -32.17 -5.47
CA LEU A 23 -23.62 -31.79 -4.22
C LEU A 23 -22.70 -31.84 -2.98
N LEU A 24 -21.55 -32.53 -3.08
CA LEU A 24 -20.52 -32.63 -2.04
C LEU A 24 -19.35 -31.67 -2.23
N VAL A 25 -19.29 -30.90 -3.32
CA VAL A 25 -18.51 -29.66 -3.33
C VAL A 25 -19.19 -28.75 -2.32
N PRO A 26 -18.53 -28.34 -1.23
CA PRO A 26 -19.09 -27.31 -0.38
C PRO A 26 -19.48 -26.15 -1.28
N ARG A 27 -20.72 -25.64 -1.19
CA ARG A 27 -21.12 -24.35 -1.79
C ARG A 27 -20.19 -23.18 -1.41
N ASN A 28 -19.16 -23.43 -0.60
CA ASN A 28 -18.09 -22.55 -0.19
C ASN A 28 -16.89 -22.49 -1.17
N VAL A 29 -16.87 -23.21 -2.31
CA VAL A 29 -15.73 -23.16 -3.28
C VAL A 29 -15.88 -22.07 -4.36
N LEU A 30 -16.99 -21.31 -4.37
CA LEU A 30 -17.17 -20.10 -5.19
C LEU A 30 -17.63 -18.90 -4.35
N ARG A 31 -17.27 -18.85 -3.07
CA ARG A 31 -17.33 -17.58 -2.35
C ARG A 31 -16.07 -16.83 -2.74
N ALA A 32 -16.20 -15.85 -3.63
CA ALA A 32 -15.18 -14.83 -3.79
C ALA A 32 -14.80 -14.38 -2.37
N GLU A 33 -13.53 -14.51 -2.01
CA GLU A 33 -13.04 -14.17 -0.68
C GLU A 33 -13.45 -12.71 -0.41
N GLU A 34 -14.41 -12.53 0.50
CA GLU A 34 -15.07 -11.25 0.69
C GLU A 34 -14.00 -10.26 1.18
N LEU A 35 -13.78 -9.20 0.39
CA LEU A 35 -12.72 -8.22 0.68
C LEU A 35 -12.90 -7.66 2.09
N LYS A 36 -11.84 -7.75 2.89
CA LYS A 36 -11.82 -7.18 4.23
C LYS A 36 -12.16 -5.68 4.18
N PRO A 37 -13.16 -5.20 4.94
CA PRO A 37 -13.46 -3.77 5.01
C PRO A 37 -12.24 -2.96 5.43
N THR A 38 -12.18 -1.68 5.07
CA THR A 38 -11.06 -0.77 5.39
C THR A 38 -11.53 0.44 6.18
N ARG A 39 -10.62 1.27 6.70
CA ARG A 39 -10.97 2.49 7.44
C ARG A 39 -11.57 3.55 6.50
N TRP A 40 -12.42 4.42 7.06
CA TRP A 40 -12.89 5.63 6.39
C TRP A 40 -11.71 6.51 5.91
N PRO A 41 -11.88 7.22 4.78
CA PRO A 41 -10.86 8.14 4.30
C PRO A 41 -10.61 9.27 5.31
N LEU A 42 -9.37 9.78 5.35
CA LEU A 42 -8.99 10.90 6.23
C LEU A 42 -9.80 12.17 5.95
N PHE A 43 -10.20 12.38 4.69
CA PHE A 43 -11.02 13.50 4.26
C PHE A 43 -12.34 12.99 3.71
N SER A 44 -13.45 13.61 4.13
CA SER A 44 -14.78 13.23 3.69
C SER A 44 -14.90 13.29 2.17
N GLN A 45 -15.56 12.28 1.59
CA GLN A 45 -15.78 12.14 0.14
C GLN A 45 -14.49 12.05 -0.71
N LYS A 46 -13.32 11.87 -0.09
CA LYS A 46 -12.04 11.68 -0.79
C LYS A 46 -11.55 10.23 -0.62
N PRO A 47 -12.03 9.27 -1.44
CA PRO A 47 -11.60 7.87 -1.34
C PRO A 47 -10.11 7.69 -1.64
N LEU A 48 -9.54 8.64 -2.40
CA LEU A 48 -8.12 8.75 -2.68
C LEU A 48 -7.55 10.03 -2.06
N LEU A 49 -6.56 9.90 -1.18
CA LEU A 49 -5.80 11.01 -0.62
C LEU A 49 -4.61 11.36 -1.53
N LEU A 50 -4.48 12.62 -1.94
CA LEU A 50 -3.26 13.15 -2.55
C LEU A 50 -2.50 13.99 -1.53
N ALA A 51 -1.25 13.60 -1.26
CA ALA A 51 -0.35 14.33 -0.38
C ALA A 51 0.90 14.80 -1.13
N TRP A 52 1.23 16.08 -1.01
CA TRP A 52 2.50 16.65 -1.44
C TRP A 52 3.44 16.68 -0.23
N ASN A 53 4.59 16.01 -0.31
CA ASN A 53 5.60 15.97 0.75
C ASN A 53 6.99 16.22 0.18
N ALA A 54 7.21 17.42 -0.37
CA ALA A 54 8.47 17.82 -0.99
C ALA A 54 8.86 19.23 -0.53
N PRO A 55 10.17 19.52 -0.37
CA PRO A 55 10.66 20.77 0.21
C PRO A 55 10.64 21.94 -0.80
N THR A 56 9.48 22.19 -1.42
CA THR A 56 9.29 23.22 -2.46
C THR A 56 9.02 24.61 -1.92
N GLU A 57 8.88 24.77 -0.60
CA GLU A 57 8.71 26.07 0.06
C GLU A 57 9.85 27.05 -0.25
N ASP A 58 11.06 26.54 -0.51
CA ASP A 58 12.25 27.34 -0.80
C ASP A 58 12.19 27.97 -2.21
N CYS A 59 11.38 27.43 -3.12
CA CYS A 59 11.29 27.90 -4.50
C CYS A 59 10.66 29.30 -4.63
N GLY A 60 9.72 29.66 -3.77
CA GLY A 60 9.11 30.98 -3.74
C GLY A 60 10.14 32.07 -3.41
N PRO A 61 10.70 32.08 -2.20
CA PRO A 61 11.63 33.12 -1.76
C PRO A 61 12.97 33.11 -2.52
N ARG A 62 13.49 31.93 -2.94
CA ARG A 62 14.81 31.87 -3.60
C ARG A 62 14.74 32.07 -5.12
N HIS A 63 13.67 31.63 -5.76
CA HIS A 63 13.60 31.53 -7.22
C HIS A 63 12.38 32.22 -7.86
N GLY A 64 11.47 32.77 -7.05
CA GLY A 64 10.25 33.43 -7.51
C GLY A 64 9.22 32.47 -8.11
N VAL A 65 9.26 31.17 -7.76
CA VAL A 65 8.37 30.14 -8.31
C VAL A 65 7.37 29.67 -7.25
N HIS A 66 6.08 29.81 -7.53
CA HIS A 66 4.99 29.42 -6.64
C HIS A 66 4.18 28.25 -7.22
N PHE A 67 4.16 27.14 -6.47
CA PHE A 67 3.51 25.90 -6.85
C PHE A 67 2.00 25.92 -6.64
N PRO A 68 1.18 25.45 -7.61
CA PRO A 68 -0.26 25.29 -7.45
C PRO A 68 -0.57 23.94 -6.78
N LEU A 69 -0.65 23.94 -5.46
CA LEU A 69 -0.83 22.72 -4.65
C LEU A 69 -2.27 22.48 -4.19
N GLU A 70 -3.25 23.22 -4.71
CA GLU A 70 -4.64 23.19 -4.23
C GLU A 70 -5.38 21.86 -4.46
N GLN A 71 -4.86 21.01 -5.36
CA GLN A 71 -5.41 19.67 -5.63
C GLN A 71 -5.03 18.64 -4.56
N PHE A 72 -4.02 18.92 -3.73
CA PHE A 72 -3.57 18.04 -2.66
C PHE A 72 -4.36 18.30 -1.38
N GLN A 73 -4.81 17.25 -0.70
CA GLN A 73 -5.49 17.37 0.60
C GLN A 73 -4.48 17.62 1.72
N ILE A 74 -3.25 17.16 1.54
CA ILE A 74 -2.14 17.43 2.46
C ILE A 74 -1.00 18.06 1.66
N VAL A 75 -0.54 19.21 2.12
CA VAL A 75 0.71 19.83 1.68
C VAL A 75 1.62 19.87 2.88
N ALA A 76 2.75 19.18 2.78
CA ALA A 76 3.75 19.05 3.82
C ALA A 76 5.16 19.22 3.23
N SER A 77 6.11 19.49 4.10
CA SER A 77 7.53 19.53 3.82
C SER A 77 8.27 18.52 4.72
N PRO A 78 9.24 17.78 4.16
CA PRO A 78 10.11 16.91 4.95
C PRO A 78 11.19 17.68 5.74
N ASN A 79 11.32 18.99 5.55
CA ASN A 79 12.32 19.80 6.24
C ASN A 79 12.07 19.85 7.75
N GLU A 80 13.16 19.83 8.53
CA GLU A 80 13.10 19.70 10.00
C GLU A 80 12.32 20.85 10.68
N GLY A 81 12.41 22.06 10.13
CA GLY A 81 11.74 23.24 10.67
C GLY A 81 10.22 23.25 10.48
N PHE A 82 9.66 22.35 9.68
CA PHE A 82 8.23 22.31 9.37
C PHE A 82 7.50 21.34 10.30
N VAL A 83 6.74 21.91 11.22
CA VAL A 83 6.02 21.19 12.28
C VAL A 83 4.50 21.43 12.17
N ARG A 84 3.70 20.65 12.91
CA ARG A 84 2.21 20.74 12.92
C ARG A 84 1.59 20.48 11.54
N GLN A 85 2.15 19.50 10.83
CA GLN A 85 1.73 19.14 9.49
C GLN A 85 0.80 17.91 9.54
N ASN A 86 -0.15 17.82 8.62
CA ASN A 86 -1.04 16.66 8.50
C ASN A 86 -0.33 15.41 7.95
N LEU A 87 0.90 15.55 7.44
CA LEU A 87 1.83 14.47 7.19
C LEU A 87 3.15 14.84 7.85
N THR A 88 3.60 14.02 8.80
CA THR A 88 4.89 14.16 9.46
C THR A 88 5.75 12.95 9.13
N ILE A 89 6.94 13.20 8.60
CA ILE A 89 7.97 12.17 8.38
C ILE A 89 9.06 12.31 9.45
N PHE A 90 9.32 11.22 10.16
CA PHE A 90 10.34 11.13 11.20
C PHE A 90 11.57 10.40 10.66
N TYR A 91 12.56 11.16 10.20
CA TYR A 91 13.88 10.62 9.87
C TYR A 91 14.59 10.05 11.11
N LYS A 92 15.72 9.37 10.88
CA LYS A 92 16.51 8.61 11.88
C LYS A 92 16.77 9.34 13.20
N ASP A 93 16.87 10.66 13.18
CA ASP A 93 17.21 11.53 14.31
C ASP A 93 16.00 12.27 14.93
N ARG A 94 14.79 12.00 14.43
CA ARG A 94 13.58 12.80 14.77
C ARG A 94 12.59 12.12 15.72
N LEU A 95 12.78 10.84 16.06
CA LEU A 95 11.86 10.10 16.92
C LEU A 95 12.59 9.21 17.92
N GLY A 96 12.66 9.67 19.18
CA GLY A 96 13.39 8.96 20.23
C GLY A 96 14.89 8.86 19.94
N LEU A 97 15.53 7.83 20.49
CA LEU A 97 16.96 7.54 20.29
C LEU A 97 17.13 6.28 19.42
N TYR A 98 16.96 6.40 18.12
CA TYR A 98 17.15 5.29 17.18
C TYR A 98 18.66 4.95 17.05
N PRO A 99 19.06 3.66 17.16
CA PRO A 99 20.46 3.25 17.05
C PRO A 99 20.89 3.08 15.59
N TYR A 100 22.02 3.68 15.22
CA TYR A 100 22.57 3.57 13.87
C TYR A 100 24.06 3.96 13.81
N TYR A 101 24.68 3.77 12.65
CA TYR A 101 26.04 4.25 12.34
C TYR A 101 26.00 5.40 11.34
N GLU A 102 26.75 6.46 11.59
CA GLU A 102 27.00 7.48 10.57
C GLU A 102 27.93 6.95 9.46
N ARG A 103 28.02 7.69 8.35
CA ARG A 103 28.85 7.29 7.19
C ARG A 103 30.33 7.18 7.50
N ASP A 104 30.82 7.91 8.48
CA ASP A 104 32.21 7.86 8.96
C ASP A 104 32.45 6.74 10.00
N GLY A 105 31.41 5.95 10.31
CA GLY A 105 31.46 4.87 11.30
C GLY A 105 31.14 5.30 12.73
N THR A 106 30.81 6.57 12.97
CA THR A 106 30.41 7.06 14.30
C THR A 106 29.21 6.29 14.82
N VAL A 107 29.32 5.78 16.05
CA VAL A 107 28.27 5.02 16.74
C VAL A 107 27.26 5.99 17.35
N VAL A 108 25.99 5.88 16.96
CA VAL A 108 24.90 6.69 17.52
C VAL A 108 23.93 5.79 18.29
N ASN A 109 23.62 6.16 19.53
CA ASN A 109 22.71 5.45 20.43
C ASN A 109 23.02 3.94 20.58
N GLY A 110 24.31 3.56 20.54
CA GLY A 110 24.77 2.17 20.63
C GLY A 110 24.89 1.44 19.29
N GLY A 111 24.49 2.05 18.17
CA GLY A 111 24.72 1.56 16.80
C GLY A 111 23.80 0.41 16.38
N ILE A 112 23.63 -0.62 17.21
CA ILE A 112 22.80 -1.79 16.96
C ILE A 112 21.68 -1.91 18.01
N PRO A 113 20.50 -2.46 17.64
CA PRO A 113 19.33 -2.47 18.54
C PRO A 113 19.53 -3.25 19.83
N GLN A 114 20.37 -4.30 19.86
CA GLN A 114 20.67 -5.08 21.05
C GLN A 114 21.65 -4.39 22.03
N ALA A 115 22.32 -3.32 21.60
CA ALA A 115 23.21 -2.51 22.45
C ALA A 115 22.54 -1.20 22.91
N ALA A 116 21.40 -0.83 22.31
CA ALA A 116 20.70 0.41 22.57
C ALA A 116 19.75 0.32 23.78
N SER A 117 19.65 1.40 24.56
CA SER A 117 18.68 1.48 25.66
C SER A 117 17.29 1.83 25.13
N LEU A 118 16.38 0.85 25.11
CA LEU A 118 14.99 1.08 24.74
C LEU A 118 14.28 2.05 25.71
N MET A 119 14.65 2.03 26.99
CA MET A 119 14.11 2.93 28.00
C MET A 119 14.43 4.39 27.65
N GLN A 120 15.70 4.72 27.41
CA GLN A 120 16.11 6.08 27.05
C GLN A 120 15.51 6.50 25.70
N HIS A 121 15.39 5.57 24.75
CA HIS A 121 14.67 5.82 23.50
C HIS A 121 13.23 6.27 23.76
N GLN A 122 12.48 5.51 24.56
CA GLN A 122 11.09 5.80 24.89
C GLN A 122 10.93 7.08 25.72
N GLU A 123 11.83 7.37 26.65
CA GLU A 123 11.83 8.60 27.45
C GLU A 123 12.03 9.86 26.58
N LYS A 124 12.78 9.75 25.47
CA LYS A 124 12.97 10.86 24.52
C LYS A 124 11.77 11.05 23.57
N MET A 125 10.99 10.00 23.31
CA MET A 125 9.89 10.04 22.32
C MET A 125 8.82 11.12 22.60
N PRO A 126 8.33 11.35 23.83
CA PRO A 126 7.34 12.39 24.10
C PRO A 126 7.78 13.78 23.62
N GLU A 127 9.05 14.14 23.85
CA GLU A 127 9.61 15.41 23.37
C GLU A 127 9.66 15.47 21.84
N SER A 128 10.16 14.41 21.20
CA SER A 128 10.17 14.28 19.75
C SER A 128 8.78 14.46 19.15
N LEU A 129 7.78 13.77 19.70
CA LEU A 129 6.40 13.86 19.22
C LEU A 129 5.80 15.25 19.47
N HIS A 130 6.03 15.84 20.64
CA HIS A 130 5.52 17.18 20.94
C HIS A 130 6.07 18.26 20.00
N LYS A 131 7.32 18.12 19.52
CA LYS A 131 7.91 19.02 18.52
C LYS A 131 7.12 19.01 17.22
N TYR A 132 6.81 17.84 16.67
CA TYR A 132 6.23 17.72 15.33
C TYR A 132 4.69 17.61 15.29
N ILE A 133 4.11 16.89 16.25
CA ILE A 133 2.66 16.61 16.36
C ILE A 133 2.18 17.11 17.72
N ARG A 134 1.98 18.43 17.82
CA ARG A 134 1.71 19.08 19.11
C ARG A 134 0.30 18.82 19.63
N GLU A 135 -0.68 18.79 18.73
CA GLU A 135 -2.10 18.72 19.06
C GLU A 135 -2.53 17.26 19.31
N PRO A 136 -3.06 16.90 20.50
CA PRO A 136 -3.43 15.51 20.83
C PRO A 136 -4.50 14.88 19.90
N ASN A 137 -5.31 15.74 19.28
CA ASN A 137 -6.38 15.34 18.36
C ASN A 137 -5.99 15.52 16.89
N ALA A 138 -4.72 15.78 16.59
CA ALA A 138 -4.24 15.88 15.22
C ALA A 138 -4.55 14.58 14.47
N LYS A 139 -5.12 14.72 13.27
CA LYS A 139 -5.38 13.62 12.34
C LYS A 139 -4.46 13.78 11.14
N GLY A 140 -3.83 12.69 10.74
CA GLY A 140 -2.84 12.76 9.68
C GLY A 140 -2.11 11.45 9.46
N LEU A 141 -1.02 11.57 8.72
CA LEU A 141 -0.07 10.51 8.43
C LEU A 141 1.19 10.74 9.26
N ALA A 142 1.63 9.72 9.98
CA ALA A 142 2.86 9.75 10.76
C ALA A 142 3.78 8.62 10.29
N VAL A 143 4.81 9.00 9.54
CA VAL A 143 5.67 8.07 8.81
C VAL A 143 7.03 8.00 9.47
N ILE A 144 7.43 6.82 9.95
CA ILE A 144 8.75 6.60 10.52
C ILE A 144 9.70 6.17 9.41
N ASP A 145 10.69 7.00 9.11
CA ASP A 145 11.65 6.78 8.03
C ASP A 145 13.00 6.31 8.59
N TRP A 146 13.01 5.05 9.01
CA TRP A 146 14.17 4.37 9.56
C TRP A 146 14.75 3.42 8.53
N GLU A 147 15.75 3.91 7.81
CA GLU A 147 16.33 3.17 6.71
C GLU A 147 17.64 2.48 7.06
N GLU A 148 18.20 2.68 8.24
CA GLU A 148 19.61 2.35 8.49
C GLU A 148 19.88 0.86 8.61
N TRP A 149 19.01 0.13 9.30
CA TRP A 149 18.99 -1.33 9.33
C TRP A 149 17.61 -1.89 8.96
N ARG A 150 17.53 -3.20 8.72
CA ARG A 150 16.29 -3.95 8.49
C ARG A 150 16.07 -4.95 9.62
N PRO A 151 14.83 -5.18 10.07
CA PRO A 151 14.57 -6.05 11.23
C PRO A 151 14.88 -7.54 10.98
N LEU A 152 14.98 -7.96 9.72
CA LEU A 152 15.46 -9.29 9.35
C LEU A 152 16.96 -9.21 9.05
N TRP A 153 17.75 -10.02 9.74
CA TRP A 153 19.21 -10.11 9.64
C TRP A 153 19.68 -10.20 8.19
N ILE A 154 19.03 -11.08 7.42
CA ILE A 154 19.41 -11.35 6.04
C ILE A 154 19.24 -10.13 5.14
N ARG A 155 18.41 -9.14 5.52
CA ARG A 155 18.18 -7.89 4.77
C ARG A 155 19.22 -6.79 5.04
N ASN A 156 20.21 -7.06 5.88
CA ASN A 156 21.31 -6.14 6.18
C ASN A 156 22.56 -6.49 5.37
N TRP A 157 22.48 -6.31 4.05
CA TRP A 157 23.58 -6.53 3.10
C TRP A 157 24.19 -5.19 2.62
N ASP A 158 25.21 -5.27 1.77
CA ASP A 158 25.97 -4.13 1.23
C ASP A 158 26.44 -3.19 2.34
N VAL A 159 26.10 -1.89 2.24
CA VAL A 159 26.43 -0.85 3.23
C VAL A 159 25.84 -1.13 4.62
N LYS A 160 24.84 -2.02 4.73
CA LYS A 160 24.23 -2.44 6.01
C LYS A 160 24.92 -3.64 6.64
N ASN A 161 25.95 -4.21 6.01
CA ASN A 161 26.66 -5.35 6.61
C ASN A 161 27.36 -4.99 7.94
N VAL A 162 27.64 -3.69 8.16
CA VAL A 162 28.15 -3.18 9.45
C VAL A 162 27.30 -3.64 10.65
N TYR A 163 25.97 -3.69 10.51
CA TYR A 163 25.08 -4.14 11.59
C TYR A 163 25.30 -5.61 11.93
N ARG A 164 25.58 -6.45 10.92
CA ARG A 164 25.88 -7.87 11.11
C ARG A 164 27.25 -8.06 11.74
N ASP A 165 28.24 -7.30 11.28
CA ASP A 165 29.63 -7.41 11.77
C ASP A 165 29.73 -6.94 13.21
N GLN A 166 29.11 -5.82 13.55
CA GLN A 166 29.10 -5.29 14.92
C GLN A 166 28.29 -6.16 15.88
N SER A 167 27.20 -6.77 15.40
CA SER A 167 26.47 -7.77 16.19
C SER A 167 27.32 -9.00 16.52
N ARG A 168 28.09 -9.53 15.56
CA ARG A 168 29.01 -10.64 15.81
C ARG A 168 30.13 -10.24 16.75
N LYS A 169 30.69 -9.04 16.58
CA LYS A 169 31.74 -8.50 17.46
C LYS A 169 31.26 -8.42 18.91
N LEU A 170 30.05 -7.87 19.15
CA LEU A 170 29.47 -7.78 20.49
C LEU A 170 29.32 -9.16 21.16
N VAL A 171 28.90 -10.18 20.41
CA VAL A 171 28.75 -11.55 20.94
C VAL A 171 30.11 -12.20 21.21
N ALA A 172 31.08 -12.01 20.31
CA ALA A 172 32.44 -12.55 20.47
C ALA A 172 33.18 -11.92 21.66
N GLU A 173 33.02 -10.61 21.89
CA GLU A 173 33.61 -9.92 23.05
C GLU A 173 33.10 -10.48 24.38
N LYS A 174 31.82 -10.87 24.45
CA LYS A 174 31.23 -11.50 25.63
C LYS A 174 31.59 -12.99 25.76
N ASN A 175 31.99 -13.64 24.65
CA ASN A 175 32.24 -15.07 24.59
C ASN A 175 33.51 -15.38 23.77
N PRO A 176 34.72 -15.11 24.29
CA PRO A 176 35.96 -15.18 23.52
C PRO A 176 36.29 -16.58 22.96
N ASP A 177 35.85 -17.63 23.65
CA ASP A 177 36.16 -19.02 23.29
C ASP A 177 35.14 -19.64 22.31
N TRP A 178 34.09 -18.91 21.93
CA TRP A 178 33.04 -19.47 21.07
C TRP A 178 33.48 -19.56 19.60
N PRO A 179 33.13 -20.65 18.90
CA PRO A 179 33.42 -20.77 17.49
C PRO A 179 32.63 -19.74 16.66
N PRO A 180 33.17 -19.26 15.51
CA PRO A 180 32.52 -18.23 14.69
C PRO A 180 31.09 -18.57 14.24
N GLU A 181 30.78 -19.85 14.01
CA GLU A 181 29.43 -20.30 13.64
C GLU A 181 28.42 -20.05 14.77
N GLN A 182 28.80 -20.36 16.01
CA GLN A 182 27.96 -20.14 17.18
C GLN A 182 27.76 -18.64 17.44
N VAL A 183 28.84 -17.85 17.35
CA VAL A 183 28.77 -16.38 17.41
C VAL A 183 27.81 -15.84 16.37
N GLY A 184 27.89 -16.33 15.12
CA GLY A 184 27.01 -15.91 14.03
C GLY A 184 25.54 -16.20 14.28
N LYS A 185 25.22 -17.40 14.80
CA LYS A 185 23.83 -17.79 15.12
C LYS A 185 23.24 -16.94 16.25
N VAL A 186 24.00 -16.73 17.33
CA VAL A 186 23.54 -15.93 18.47
C VAL A 186 23.42 -14.45 18.09
N ALA A 187 24.39 -13.90 17.35
CA ALA A 187 24.33 -12.52 16.88
C ALA A 187 23.10 -12.24 16.01
N GLN A 188 22.73 -13.18 15.13
CA GLN A 188 21.50 -13.08 14.35
C GLN A 188 20.26 -13.04 15.26
N GLN A 189 20.16 -13.98 16.21
CA GLN A 189 19.01 -14.06 17.11
C GLN A 189 18.87 -12.81 17.98
N GLU A 190 19.97 -12.36 18.62
CA GLU A 190 19.98 -11.15 19.45
C GLU A 190 19.57 -9.92 18.63
N PHE A 191 20.11 -9.77 17.43
CA PHE A 191 19.79 -8.65 16.55
C PHE A 191 18.31 -8.64 16.16
N GLU A 192 17.76 -9.74 15.63
CA GLU A 192 16.38 -9.79 15.14
C GLU A 192 15.35 -9.61 16.28
N LEU A 193 15.61 -10.23 17.45
CA LEU A 193 14.77 -10.05 18.63
C LEU A 193 14.77 -8.59 19.10
N SER A 194 15.95 -7.96 19.13
CA SER A 194 16.09 -6.59 19.60
C SER A 194 15.53 -5.59 18.58
N ALA A 195 15.77 -5.79 17.29
CA ALA A 195 15.22 -5.00 16.20
C ALA A 195 13.68 -5.02 16.20
N ARG A 196 13.10 -6.22 16.33
CA ARG A 196 11.64 -6.39 16.49
C ARG A 196 11.14 -5.63 17.70
N LYS A 197 11.75 -5.83 18.87
CA LYS A 197 11.34 -5.17 20.11
C LYS A 197 11.41 -3.65 19.98
N PHE A 198 12.51 -3.13 19.43
CA PHE A 198 12.70 -1.69 19.25
C PHE A 198 11.61 -1.08 18.37
N MET A 199 11.43 -1.59 17.15
CA MET A 199 10.42 -1.08 16.21
C MET A 199 8.99 -1.20 16.76
N LEU A 200 8.67 -2.34 17.39
CA LEU A 200 7.32 -2.62 17.90
C LEU A 200 6.97 -1.70 19.07
N GLU A 201 7.88 -1.54 20.04
CA GLU A 201 7.65 -0.71 21.22
C GLU A 201 7.66 0.79 20.89
N THR A 202 8.46 1.23 19.91
CA THR A 202 8.34 2.58 19.34
C THR A 202 6.94 2.80 18.76
N LEU A 203 6.46 1.87 17.91
CA LEU A 203 5.18 2.03 17.25
C LEU A 203 4.00 2.03 18.24
N ARG A 204 4.05 1.19 19.28
CA ARG A 204 3.07 1.16 20.37
C ARG A 204 3.02 2.46 21.14
N LEU A 205 4.18 2.98 21.56
CA LEU A 205 4.24 4.22 22.31
C LEU A 205 3.81 5.42 21.46
N ALA A 206 4.24 5.47 20.19
CA ALA A 206 3.80 6.52 19.26
C ALA A 206 2.28 6.53 19.09
N LYS A 207 1.67 5.36 18.91
CA LYS A 207 0.20 5.22 18.82
C LYS A 207 -0.50 5.59 20.12
N SER A 208 0.03 5.23 21.29
CA SER A 208 -0.63 5.59 22.56
C SER A 208 -0.57 7.10 22.81
N LEU A 209 0.51 7.76 22.41
CA LEU A 209 0.68 9.21 22.55
C LEU A 209 -0.09 10.00 21.48
N GLN A 210 -0.27 9.44 20.28
CA GLN A 210 -0.96 10.08 19.15
C GLN A 210 -1.92 9.09 18.46
N PRO A 211 -3.05 8.74 19.10
CA PRO A 211 -3.94 7.65 18.64
C PRO A 211 -4.73 7.98 17.36
N ASN A 212 -4.83 9.27 17.02
CA ASN A 212 -5.57 9.76 15.86
C ASN A 212 -4.73 9.82 14.57
N GLN A 213 -3.43 9.55 14.67
CA GLN A 213 -2.51 9.50 13.54
C GLN A 213 -2.50 8.11 12.89
N LEU A 214 -2.23 8.08 11.59
CA LEU A 214 -1.96 6.85 10.85
C LEU A 214 -0.46 6.60 10.79
N TRP A 215 0.00 5.75 11.71
CA TRP A 215 1.36 5.30 11.92
C TRP A 215 1.76 4.10 11.05
N GLY A 216 2.99 4.15 10.55
CA GLY A 216 3.68 3.05 9.87
C GLY A 216 5.10 3.46 9.47
N PHE A 217 5.88 2.51 8.97
CA PHE A 217 7.25 2.76 8.52
C PHE A 217 7.29 3.00 7.01
N TYR A 218 8.04 4.01 6.58
CA TYR A 218 8.35 4.23 5.16
C TYR A 218 9.03 2.98 4.57
N LEU A 219 8.84 2.76 3.26
CA LEU A 219 9.32 1.62 2.48
C LEU A 219 8.64 0.28 2.79
N PHE A 220 8.00 0.12 3.94
CA PHE A 220 7.43 -1.17 4.35
C PHE A 220 5.98 -1.37 3.87
N PRO A 221 5.66 -2.52 3.23
CA PRO A 221 6.59 -3.58 2.83
C PRO A 221 7.40 -3.23 1.57
N ASP A 222 8.60 -3.78 1.49
CA ASP A 222 9.36 -3.82 0.25
C ASP A 222 9.15 -5.19 -0.43
N CYS A 223 9.02 -5.13 -1.76
CA CYS A 223 8.86 -6.28 -2.65
C CYS A 223 10.21 -6.84 -3.13
N TYR A 224 11.29 -6.04 -3.04
CA TYR A 224 12.63 -6.39 -3.49
C TYR A 224 12.73 -6.87 -4.96
N ASN A 225 11.80 -6.44 -5.80
CA ASN A 225 11.76 -6.69 -7.24
C ASN A 225 12.70 -5.76 -8.04
N HIS A 226 13.96 -5.66 -7.61
CA HIS A 226 14.96 -4.76 -8.19
C HIS A 226 15.94 -5.45 -9.15
N ASP A 227 15.69 -6.70 -9.50
CA ASP A 227 16.49 -7.53 -10.42
C ASP A 227 16.55 -6.97 -11.85
N TYR A 228 15.66 -6.03 -12.20
CA TYR A 228 15.79 -5.22 -13.43
C TYR A 228 17.16 -4.51 -13.55
N ARG A 229 17.87 -4.27 -12.43
CA ARG A 229 19.22 -3.69 -12.41
C ARG A 229 20.27 -4.59 -13.06
N SER A 230 20.05 -5.90 -13.08
CA SER A 230 20.92 -6.87 -13.75
C SER A 230 20.52 -7.14 -15.20
N GLY A 231 19.41 -6.55 -15.65
CA GLY A 231 18.87 -6.68 -17.00
C GLY A 231 17.36 -6.94 -17.00
N LEU A 232 16.71 -6.69 -18.13
CA LEU A 232 15.26 -6.90 -18.29
C LEU A 232 14.90 -8.28 -18.86
N LYS A 233 15.91 -9.10 -19.18
CA LYS A 233 15.68 -10.45 -19.71
C LYS A 233 15.03 -11.30 -18.60
N ASN A 234 13.82 -11.80 -18.86
CA ASN A 234 12.99 -12.55 -17.92
C ASN A 234 12.49 -11.77 -16.69
N TYR A 235 12.63 -10.44 -16.68
CA TYR A 235 12.10 -9.63 -15.59
C TYR A 235 10.57 -9.64 -15.62
N THR A 236 9.94 -10.06 -14.51
CA THR A 236 8.47 -10.13 -14.41
C THR A 236 7.87 -9.05 -13.52
N GLY A 237 8.71 -8.33 -12.76
CA GLY A 237 8.30 -7.40 -11.72
C GLY A 237 7.70 -8.05 -10.47
N ARG A 238 7.54 -9.39 -10.42
CA ARG A 238 7.02 -10.09 -9.23
C ARG A 238 7.98 -9.94 -8.06
N CYS A 239 7.41 -9.84 -6.85
CA CYS A 239 8.22 -10.00 -5.64
C CYS A 239 8.79 -11.42 -5.64
N PRO A 240 10.09 -11.63 -5.39
CA PRO A 240 10.64 -12.97 -5.24
C PRO A 240 9.91 -13.73 -4.12
N ASP A 241 9.61 -15.02 -4.32
CA ASP A 241 8.83 -15.80 -3.35
C ASP A 241 9.47 -15.83 -1.95
N VAL A 242 10.81 -15.83 -1.90
CA VAL A 242 11.57 -15.72 -0.64
C VAL A 242 11.32 -14.39 0.08
N GLU A 243 11.08 -13.30 -0.65
CA GLU A 243 10.82 -11.98 -0.08
C GLU A 243 9.37 -11.85 0.41
N VAL A 244 8.43 -12.50 -0.27
CA VAL A 244 7.05 -12.67 0.22
C VAL A 244 7.06 -13.43 1.55
N ALA A 245 7.76 -14.57 1.62
CA ALA A 245 7.88 -15.35 2.86
C ALA A 245 8.60 -14.59 3.99
N ARG A 246 9.58 -13.74 3.66
CA ARG A 246 10.23 -12.83 4.63
C ARG A 246 9.28 -11.76 5.12
N ASN A 247 8.43 -11.22 4.25
CA ASN A 247 7.39 -10.29 4.66
C ASN A 247 6.35 -10.96 5.57
N ASP A 248 6.04 -12.24 5.39
CA ASP A 248 5.14 -12.98 6.29
C ASP A 248 5.71 -13.11 7.72
N GLN A 249 7.04 -13.23 7.87
CA GLN A 249 7.72 -13.22 9.18
C GLN A 249 7.57 -11.89 9.93
N LEU A 250 7.28 -10.80 9.22
CA LEU A 250 7.06 -9.47 9.79
C LEU A 250 5.58 -9.20 10.14
N THR A 251 4.76 -10.24 10.30
CA THR A 251 3.35 -10.11 10.70
C THR A 251 3.14 -9.15 11.87
N TRP A 252 4.03 -9.21 12.88
CA TRP A 252 4.01 -8.32 14.04
C TRP A 252 4.04 -6.82 13.69
N LEU A 253 4.73 -6.44 12.60
CA LEU A 253 4.83 -5.05 12.14
C LEU A 253 3.54 -4.62 11.45
N TRP A 254 2.95 -5.49 10.63
CA TRP A 254 1.72 -5.22 9.88
C TRP A 254 0.51 -5.09 10.80
N THR A 255 0.47 -5.91 11.84
CA THR A 255 -0.62 -5.91 12.84
C THR A 255 -0.54 -4.70 13.77
N GLU A 256 0.67 -4.24 14.11
CA GLU A 256 0.83 -3.07 14.98
C GLU A 256 0.66 -1.75 14.19
N SER A 257 0.99 -1.74 12.90
CA SER A 257 0.82 -0.57 12.03
C SER A 257 -0.65 -0.20 11.83
N THR A 258 -0.92 1.09 11.67
CA THR A 258 -2.27 1.60 11.38
C THR A 258 -2.44 2.07 9.93
N ALA A 259 -1.34 2.17 9.19
CA ALA A 259 -1.25 2.34 7.74
C ALA A 259 0.06 1.73 7.22
N LEU A 260 0.13 1.42 5.91
CA LEU A 260 1.34 0.94 5.24
C LEU A 260 1.83 1.96 4.22
N PHE A 261 3.16 2.07 4.06
CA PHE A 261 3.81 3.10 3.25
C PHE A 261 4.83 2.53 2.26
N PRO A 262 4.43 1.63 1.34
CA PRO A 262 5.33 1.10 0.34
C PRO A 262 5.79 2.22 -0.61
N SER A 263 7.08 2.18 -0.99
CA SER A 263 7.63 3.07 -2.02
C SER A 263 7.53 2.40 -3.39
N VAL A 264 7.13 3.14 -4.43
CA VAL A 264 7.09 2.68 -5.82
C VAL A 264 7.99 3.53 -6.73
N TYR A 265 9.04 4.13 -6.16
CA TYR A 265 9.99 4.95 -6.91
C TYR A 265 10.57 4.15 -8.07
N MET A 266 10.30 4.61 -9.28
CA MET A 266 10.63 3.89 -10.50
C MET A 266 11.93 4.44 -11.08
N GLY A 267 12.88 3.57 -11.40
CA GLY A 267 14.14 3.96 -12.05
C GLY A 267 13.97 4.20 -13.56
N THR A 268 14.82 5.04 -14.14
CA THR A 268 14.76 5.43 -15.57
C THR A 268 14.90 4.24 -16.53
N VAL A 269 15.56 3.14 -16.13
CA VAL A 269 15.62 1.89 -16.90
C VAL A 269 14.23 1.31 -17.21
N LEU A 270 13.23 1.60 -16.38
CA LEU A 270 11.85 1.11 -16.53
C LEU A 270 10.94 2.08 -17.29
N ARG A 271 11.46 3.23 -17.71
CA ARG A 271 10.73 4.32 -18.37
C ARG A 271 9.89 3.83 -19.54
N SER A 272 8.59 4.11 -19.47
CA SER A 272 7.62 3.84 -20.53
C SER A 272 7.57 2.38 -20.98
N THR A 273 7.91 1.46 -20.08
CA THR A 273 7.88 0.01 -20.33
C THR A 273 6.76 -0.67 -19.57
N THR A 274 6.28 -1.80 -20.09
CA THR A 274 5.40 -2.71 -19.35
C THR A 274 6.06 -3.23 -18.07
N PHE A 275 7.39 -3.29 -18.02
CA PHE A 275 8.15 -3.67 -16.83
C PHE A 275 8.05 -2.63 -15.71
N GLY A 276 7.99 -1.34 -16.04
CA GLY A 276 7.72 -0.27 -15.07
C GLY A 276 6.35 -0.44 -14.41
N ARG A 277 5.32 -0.74 -15.21
CA ARG A 277 4.00 -1.10 -14.68
C ARG A 277 4.04 -2.34 -13.79
N GLN A 278 4.71 -3.42 -14.22
CA GLN A 278 4.81 -4.64 -13.41
C GLN A 278 5.60 -4.42 -12.11
N PHE A 279 6.64 -3.59 -12.14
CA PHE A 279 7.41 -3.19 -10.96
C PHE A 279 6.49 -2.56 -9.90
N VAL A 280 5.67 -1.58 -10.29
CA VAL A 280 4.74 -0.90 -9.39
C VAL A 280 3.60 -1.83 -8.96
N ARG A 281 2.97 -2.54 -9.90
CA ARG A 281 1.83 -3.45 -9.66
C ARG A 281 2.13 -4.40 -8.52
N ASN A 282 3.26 -5.09 -8.56
CA ASN A 282 3.58 -6.11 -7.57
C ASN A 282 3.94 -5.51 -6.20
N ARG A 283 4.55 -4.32 -6.16
CA ARG A 283 4.81 -3.59 -4.90
C ARG A 283 3.51 -3.17 -4.20
N VAL A 284 2.55 -2.67 -4.98
CA VAL A 284 1.23 -2.29 -4.45
C VAL A 284 0.44 -3.53 -4.05
N LYS A 285 0.44 -4.60 -4.86
CA LYS A 285 -0.21 -5.88 -4.51
C LYS A 285 0.33 -6.44 -3.19
N GLU A 286 1.64 -6.40 -2.96
CA GLU A 286 2.22 -6.87 -1.71
C GLU A 286 1.81 -5.98 -0.51
N GLY A 287 1.78 -4.66 -0.70
CA GLY A 287 1.21 -3.73 0.28
C GLY A 287 -0.25 -4.06 0.62
N MET A 288 -1.10 -4.28 -0.38
CA MET A 288 -2.52 -4.60 -0.19
C MET A 288 -2.73 -5.97 0.46
N ARG A 289 -1.90 -6.97 0.12
CA ARG A 289 -1.91 -8.30 0.74
C ARG A 289 -1.63 -8.20 2.24
N LEU A 290 -0.54 -7.53 2.61
CA LEU A 290 -0.13 -7.39 4.02
C LEU A 290 -1.02 -6.46 4.82
N ALA A 291 -1.64 -5.46 4.18
CA ALA A 291 -2.63 -4.59 4.81
C ALA A 291 -3.86 -5.36 5.35
N SER A 292 -4.14 -6.55 4.81
CA SER A 292 -5.28 -7.37 5.19
C SER A 292 -4.98 -8.36 6.33
N VAL A 293 -3.72 -8.55 6.70
CA VAL A 293 -3.26 -9.51 7.72
C VAL A 293 -3.79 -9.17 9.13
N GLY A 294 -4.02 -10.18 9.96
CA GLY A 294 -4.48 -10.03 11.35
C GLY A 294 -5.97 -9.71 11.48
N ASP A 295 -6.40 -9.30 12.67
CA ASP A 295 -7.81 -9.02 12.94
C ASP A 295 -8.24 -7.61 12.50
N GLY A 296 -9.52 -7.27 12.70
CA GLY A 296 -10.09 -5.94 12.45
C GLY A 296 -10.34 -5.61 10.98
N VAL A 297 -10.08 -4.38 10.57
CA VAL A 297 -10.25 -3.88 9.19
C VAL A 297 -8.90 -3.79 8.48
N ALA A 298 -8.86 -3.91 7.15
CA ALA A 298 -7.65 -3.73 6.37
C ALA A 298 -7.04 -2.33 6.64
N ARG A 299 -5.71 -2.26 6.74
CA ARG A 299 -5.02 -0.98 6.92
C ARG A 299 -5.04 -0.19 5.60
N PRO A 300 -5.25 1.13 5.62
CA PRO A 300 -5.07 1.93 4.42
C PRO A 300 -3.60 1.92 3.97
N VAL A 301 -3.39 1.73 2.66
CA VAL A 301 -2.07 1.76 2.02
C VAL A 301 -1.86 3.11 1.35
N PHE A 302 -0.82 3.85 1.73
CA PHE A 302 -0.44 5.12 1.12
C PHE A 302 0.88 4.95 0.38
N VAL A 303 0.81 5.00 -0.95
CA VAL A 303 1.96 4.69 -1.80
C VAL A 303 2.86 5.92 -1.94
N TYR A 304 4.13 5.78 -1.60
CA TYR A 304 5.15 6.79 -1.86
C TYR A 304 5.58 6.74 -3.32
N THR A 305 5.43 7.87 -4.02
CA THR A 305 5.89 8.05 -5.41
C THR A 305 6.68 9.36 -5.56
N ARG A 306 7.28 9.58 -6.72
CA ARG A 306 7.96 10.82 -7.10
C ARG A 306 7.37 11.36 -8.40
N PRO A 307 7.42 12.69 -8.65
CA PRO A 307 7.14 13.27 -9.96
C PRO A 307 8.27 12.99 -10.97
N THR A 308 9.41 12.50 -10.51
CA THR A 308 10.60 12.17 -11.30
C THR A 308 10.99 10.70 -11.13
N TYR A 309 11.88 10.19 -12.00
CA TYR A 309 12.49 8.87 -11.78
C TYR A 309 13.39 8.87 -10.53
N ALA A 310 13.61 7.69 -9.97
CA ALA A 310 14.44 7.51 -8.79
C ALA A 310 15.86 8.05 -9.02
N ASN A 311 16.34 8.89 -8.10
CA ASN A 311 17.67 9.51 -8.10
C ASN A 311 17.95 10.48 -9.27
N GLU A 312 16.92 10.90 -10.00
CA GLU A 312 17.04 11.80 -11.15
C GLU A 312 15.96 12.90 -11.09
N LEU A 313 16.24 14.06 -11.72
CA LEU A 313 15.27 15.15 -11.91
C LEU A 313 14.40 14.99 -13.16
N THR A 314 14.62 13.92 -13.93
CA THR A 314 13.84 13.64 -15.13
C THR A 314 12.42 13.28 -14.74
N LEU A 315 11.45 14.07 -15.23
CA LEU A 315 10.02 13.93 -14.94
C LEU A 315 9.45 12.63 -15.53
N LEU A 316 8.49 12.02 -14.83
CA LEU A 316 7.77 10.85 -15.33
C LEU A 316 6.99 11.19 -16.60
N THR A 317 6.98 10.29 -17.58
CA THR A 317 6.30 10.53 -18.85
C THR A 317 4.77 10.56 -18.69
N GLU A 318 4.14 11.46 -19.45
CA GLU A 318 2.70 11.47 -19.78
C GLU A 318 2.54 11.25 -21.30
N PHE A 319 1.57 10.46 -21.76
CA PHE A 319 1.29 10.31 -23.18
C PHE A 319 0.25 11.34 -23.67
N ILE A 320 0.74 12.45 -24.24
CA ILE A 320 -0.07 13.57 -24.76
C ILE A 320 -0.78 13.23 -26.09
N LEU A 321 -0.31 12.22 -26.83
CA LEU A 321 -0.74 11.98 -28.22
C LEU A 321 -2.21 11.52 -28.37
N LEU A 322 -2.82 10.87 -27.38
CA LEU A 322 -4.26 10.55 -27.45
C LEU A 322 -5.15 11.77 -27.22
N TRP A 323 -4.70 12.81 -26.52
CA TRP A 323 -5.47 14.05 -26.40
C TRP A 323 -5.48 14.87 -27.71
N ILE A 324 -4.39 14.81 -28.48
CA ILE A 324 -4.25 15.52 -29.75
C ILE A 324 -4.86 14.72 -30.90
N LEU A 325 -4.55 13.43 -31.05
CA LEU A 325 -5.06 12.60 -32.14
C LEU A 325 -6.58 12.40 -32.07
N TRP A 326 -7.16 12.31 -30.87
CA TRP A 326 -8.61 12.20 -30.73
C TRP A 326 -9.34 13.50 -31.06
N ARG A 327 -8.68 14.66 -30.92
CA ARG A 327 -9.22 15.95 -31.41
C ARG A 327 -9.06 16.14 -32.92
N THR A 328 -8.10 15.49 -33.56
CA THR A 328 -7.76 15.77 -34.97
C THR A 328 -8.21 14.70 -35.96
N THR A 329 -8.58 13.47 -35.55
CA THR A 329 -8.79 12.36 -36.51
C THR A 329 -10.08 11.56 -36.42
N THR A 330 -11.14 12.00 -35.73
CA THR A 330 -12.46 11.36 -35.86
C THR A 330 -13.55 12.34 -36.27
N PRO A 331 -14.02 12.32 -37.53
CA PRO A 331 -15.35 12.79 -37.88
C PRO A 331 -16.39 11.98 -37.11
N LYS A 332 -17.50 12.62 -36.73
CA LYS A 332 -18.64 11.95 -36.09
C LYS A 332 -19.09 10.75 -36.92
N GLY A 333 -19.04 9.55 -36.33
CA GLY A 333 -19.66 8.34 -36.85
C GLY A 333 -18.72 7.47 -37.67
N ILE A 334 -18.15 6.44 -37.02
CA ILE A 334 -17.90 5.06 -37.48
C ILE A 334 -16.95 4.44 -36.43
N LEU A 335 -17.42 3.42 -35.70
CA LEU A 335 -16.59 2.59 -34.81
C LEU A 335 -15.88 1.53 -35.66
N PRO A 336 -14.55 1.36 -35.58
CA PRO A 336 -13.91 0.17 -36.11
C PRO A 336 -13.97 -0.97 -35.07
N GLN A 337 -14.41 -2.14 -35.51
CA GLN A 337 -14.29 -3.39 -34.76
C GLN A 337 -12.81 -3.80 -34.60
N PRO A 338 -12.43 -4.45 -33.48
CA PRO A 338 -11.04 -4.81 -33.22
C PRO A 338 -10.68 -6.07 -34.02
N THR A 339 -9.95 -5.90 -35.12
CA THR A 339 -9.23 -7.01 -35.77
C THR A 339 -7.74 -6.89 -35.48
N GLY A 340 -7.18 -7.97 -34.92
CA GLY A 340 -5.79 -8.41 -35.06
C GLY A 340 -4.64 -7.40 -34.89
N ARG A 341 -4.01 -7.44 -33.69
CA ARG A 341 -2.58 -7.20 -33.43
C ARG A 341 -2.02 -5.83 -33.87
N VAL A 342 -2.22 -4.83 -33.03
CA VAL A 342 -1.35 -3.64 -32.95
C VAL A 342 -0.62 -3.67 -31.60
N GLU A 343 0.67 -4.02 -31.58
CA GLU A 343 1.53 -3.79 -30.42
C GLU A 343 1.83 -2.28 -30.30
N ASN A 344 0.88 -1.51 -29.75
CA ASN A 344 1.11 -0.12 -29.34
C ASN A 344 1.74 -0.10 -27.94
N LYS A 345 3.03 -0.39 -27.85
CA LYS A 345 3.82 -0.34 -26.60
C LYS A 345 4.38 1.07 -26.37
N ASN A 346 3.60 1.96 -25.78
CA ASN A 346 4.17 3.09 -25.05
C ASN A 346 3.38 3.29 -23.76
N GLU A 347 3.84 2.64 -22.69
CA GLU A 347 3.24 2.80 -21.36
C GLU A 347 3.48 4.22 -20.87
N THR A 348 2.46 4.82 -20.26
CA THR A 348 2.62 6.10 -19.59
C THR A 348 3.09 5.88 -18.17
N ASP A 349 4.14 6.55 -17.74
CA ASP A 349 4.71 6.32 -16.40
C ASP A 349 3.78 6.81 -15.28
N LEU A 350 3.02 7.89 -15.51
CA LEU A 350 1.98 8.32 -14.57
C LEU A 350 0.86 7.28 -14.41
N VAL A 351 0.51 6.58 -15.49
CA VAL A 351 -0.44 5.45 -15.45
C VAL A 351 0.18 4.27 -14.73
N SER A 352 1.42 3.92 -15.06
CA SER A 352 2.15 2.79 -14.48
C SER A 352 2.48 2.96 -13.01
N THR A 353 2.53 4.20 -12.50
CA THR A 353 2.82 4.50 -11.08
C THR A 353 1.55 4.82 -10.29
N ILE A 354 1.00 6.03 -10.50
CA ILE A 354 -0.15 6.54 -9.76
C ILE A 354 -1.43 5.81 -10.20
N GLY A 355 -1.66 5.67 -11.51
CA GLY A 355 -2.86 4.96 -12.01
C GLY A 355 -2.94 3.53 -11.51
N GLU A 356 -1.82 2.82 -11.57
CA GLU A 356 -1.68 1.44 -11.12
C GLU A 356 -1.96 1.32 -9.62
N SER A 357 -1.40 2.23 -8.82
CA SER A 357 -1.62 2.26 -7.37
C SER A 357 -3.08 2.49 -7.00
N VAL A 358 -3.73 3.46 -7.65
CA VAL A 358 -5.14 3.80 -7.39
C VAL A 358 -6.06 2.67 -7.83
N ALA A 359 -5.81 2.08 -9.01
CA ALA A 359 -6.63 0.99 -9.52
C ALA A 359 -6.55 -0.28 -8.64
N LEU A 360 -5.44 -0.48 -7.92
CA LEU A 360 -5.29 -1.58 -6.96
C LEU A 360 -5.89 -1.29 -5.57
N GLY A 361 -6.48 -0.11 -5.35
CA GLY A 361 -7.21 0.24 -4.12
C GLY A 361 -6.39 1.01 -3.08
N ALA A 362 -5.24 1.58 -3.44
CA ALA A 362 -4.46 2.43 -2.55
C ALA A 362 -5.33 3.56 -1.95
N ALA A 363 -5.14 3.84 -0.66
CA ALA A 363 -5.84 4.91 0.06
C ALA A 363 -5.35 6.30 -0.28
N GLY A 364 -4.13 6.39 -0.77
CA GLY A 364 -3.55 7.64 -1.19
C GLY A 364 -2.21 7.47 -1.84
N VAL A 365 -1.75 8.59 -2.39
CA VAL A 365 -0.46 8.74 -3.02
C VAL A 365 0.24 9.90 -2.34
N ILE A 366 1.44 9.62 -1.83
CA ILE A 366 2.34 10.60 -1.23
C ILE A 366 3.40 10.90 -2.27
N VAL A 367 3.35 12.11 -2.83
CA VAL A 367 4.34 12.62 -3.77
C VAL A 367 5.49 13.21 -2.97
N TRP A 368 6.59 12.47 -2.87
CA TRP A 368 7.75 12.88 -2.10
C TRP A 368 8.82 13.52 -2.99
N GLY A 369 9.59 14.43 -2.40
CA GLY A 369 10.75 15.04 -3.04
C GLY A 369 11.85 15.34 -2.03
N ASP A 370 13.07 15.42 -2.52
CA ASP A 370 14.23 15.86 -1.74
C ASP A 370 14.59 17.32 -2.08
N HIS A 371 15.62 17.85 -1.41
CA HIS A 371 16.08 19.23 -1.56
C HIS A 371 16.51 19.59 -3.00
N THR A 372 16.77 18.61 -3.87
CA THR A 372 17.15 18.89 -5.26
C THR A 372 16.02 19.55 -6.06
N TYR A 373 14.75 19.39 -5.66
CA TYR A 373 13.62 20.07 -6.30
C TYR A 373 13.64 21.59 -6.11
N ALA A 374 14.28 22.08 -5.04
CA ALA A 374 14.45 23.51 -4.76
C ALA A 374 15.89 24.03 -5.01
N SER A 375 16.76 23.19 -5.59
CA SER A 375 18.18 23.51 -5.79
C SER A 375 18.44 24.64 -6.78
N SER A 376 17.56 24.85 -7.76
CA SER A 376 17.74 25.86 -8.80
C SER A 376 16.41 26.38 -9.33
N LYS A 377 16.44 27.58 -9.94
CA LYS A 377 15.29 28.15 -10.64
C LYS A 377 14.77 27.21 -11.73
N ASN A 378 15.64 26.49 -12.42
CA ASN A 378 15.25 25.54 -13.46
C ASN A 378 14.52 24.34 -12.87
N SER A 379 15.02 23.76 -11.78
CA SER A 379 14.35 22.64 -11.08
C SER A 379 12.97 23.06 -10.59
N CYS A 380 12.86 24.22 -9.93
CA CYS A 380 11.59 24.76 -9.46
C CYS A 380 10.62 25.02 -10.62
N SER A 381 11.07 25.70 -11.68
CA SER A 381 10.21 26.07 -12.81
C SER A 381 9.72 24.84 -13.57
N SER A 382 10.62 23.90 -13.86
CA SER A 382 10.28 22.65 -14.56
C SER A 382 9.25 21.82 -13.79
N LEU A 383 9.42 21.68 -12.47
CA LEU A 383 8.48 20.96 -11.63
C LEU A 383 7.14 21.70 -11.50
N ASN A 384 7.16 23.02 -11.40
CA ASN A 384 5.95 23.85 -11.36
C ASN A 384 5.16 23.75 -12.68
N ASP A 385 5.84 23.78 -13.83
CA ASP A 385 5.20 23.64 -15.15
C ASP A 385 4.63 22.24 -15.33
N TYR A 386 5.34 21.21 -14.84
CA TYR A 386 4.86 19.84 -14.82
C TYR A 386 3.56 19.70 -13.98
N LEU A 387 3.53 20.31 -12.79
CA LEU A 387 2.35 20.36 -11.93
C LEU A 387 1.18 21.12 -12.56
N ARG A 388 1.45 22.25 -13.24
CA ARG A 388 0.42 23.05 -13.95
C ARG A 388 -0.13 22.34 -15.19
N GLY A 389 0.68 21.50 -15.82
CA GLY A 389 0.34 20.79 -17.04
C GLY A 389 0.06 19.31 -16.79
N PRO A 390 0.91 18.42 -17.32
CA PRO A 390 0.65 16.98 -17.43
C PRO A 390 0.36 16.30 -16.08
N PHE A 391 1.15 16.60 -15.04
CA PHE A 391 1.03 15.93 -13.75
C PHE A 391 -0.23 16.32 -13.00
N GLY A 392 -0.55 17.61 -12.92
CA GLY A 392 -1.78 18.07 -12.26
C GLY A 392 -3.03 17.61 -13.00
N ARG A 393 -3.01 17.63 -14.35
CA ARG A 393 -4.12 17.08 -15.15
C ARG A 393 -4.34 15.60 -14.85
N TYR A 394 -3.28 14.81 -14.79
CA TYR A 394 -3.38 13.39 -14.48
C TYR A 394 -3.87 13.13 -13.05
N LEU A 395 -3.35 13.86 -12.06
CA LEU A 395 -3.78 13.77 -10.66
C LEU A 395 -5.27 14.10 -10.50
N LEU A 396 -5.75 15.13 -11.19
CA LEU A 396 -7.15 15.51 -11.15
C LEU A 396 -8.04 14.49 -11.89
N ASN A 397 -7.55 13.90 -12.98
CA ASN A 397 -8.23 12.82 -13.71
C ASN A 397 -8.47 11.61 -12.78
N VAL A 398 -7.39 11.06 -12.22
CA VAL A 398 -7.47 9.82 -11.42
C VAL A 398 -8.22 10.02 -10.11
N SER A 399 -8.06 11.17 -9.44
CA SER A 399 -8.76 11.45 -8.17
C SER A 399 -10.26 11.64 -8.38
N THR A 400 -10.67 12.38 -9.41
CA THR A 400 -12.09 12.57 -9.73
C THR A 400 -12.74 11.26 -10.16
N ALA A 401 -12.05 10.42 -10.96
CA ALA A 401 -12.56 9.10 -11.33
C ALA A 401 -12.74 8.18 -10.12
N ALA A 402 -11.82 8.21 -9.15
CA ALA A 402 -11.96 7.45 -7.91
C ALA A 402 -13.15 7.94 -7.06
N GLU A 403 -13.39 9.26 -7.00
CA GLU A 403 -14.56 9.86 -6.35
C GLU A 403 -15.87 9.41 -7.01
N LEU A 404 -15.96 9.53 -8.34
CA LEU A 404 -17.14 9.09 -9.09
C LEU A 404 -17.40 7.60 -8.93
N CYS A 405 -16.37 6.76 -9.00
CA CYS A 405 -16.53 5.32 -8.82
C CYS A 405 -17.01 4.98 -7.40
N SER A 406 -16.43 5.59 -6.37
CA SER A 406 -16.89 5.43 -4.98
C SER A 406 -18.36 5.81 -4.82
N GLN A 407 -18.78 6.94 -5.39
CA GLN A 407 -20.16 7.41 -5.30
C GLN A 407 -21.14 6.47 -6.00
N GLN A 408 -20.80 6.03 -7.22
CA GLN A 408 -21.73 5.35 -8.12
C GLN A 408 -21.75 3.84 -7.94
N LEU A 409 -20.61 3.22 -7.62
CA LEU A 409 -20.50 1.78 -7.44
C LEU A 409 -20.58 1.37 -5.95
N CYS A 410 -20.01 2.19 -5.06
CA CYS A 410 -19.83 1.84 -3.65
C CYS A 410 -20.68 2.70 -2.69
N THR A 411 -21.71 3.39 -3.19
CA THR A 411 -22.62 4.26 -2.41
C THR A 411 -21.92 5.27 -1.50
N SER A 412 -20.71 5.71 -1.86
CA SER A 412 -19.81 6.54 -1.03
C SER A 412 -19.36 5.90 0.29
N HIS A 413 -19.67 4.62 0.50
CA HIS A 413 -19.33 3.83 1.68
C HIS A 413 -18.27 2.77 1.40
N GLY A 414 -17.54 2.93 0.29
CA GLY A 414 -16.39 2.11 -0.05
C GLY A 414 -15.47 2.82 -1.04
N ARG A 415 -14.45 2.09 -1.49
CA ARG A 415 -13.58 2.52 -2.58
C ARG A 415 -13.53 1.46 -3.66
N CYS A 416 -13.31 1.91 -4.89
CA CYS A 416 -13.12 1.03 -6.01
C CYS A 416 -11.69 0.51 -6.08
N LEU A 417 -11.56 -0.77 -6.39
CA LEU A 417 -10.32 -1.45 -6.75
C LEU A 417 -10.63 -2.49 -7.82
N ARG A 418 -9.63 -2.85 -8.62
CA ARG A 418 -9.80 -3.82 -9.71
C ARG A 418 -10.36 -5.13 -9.17
N THR A 419 -11.30 -5.70 -9.94
CA THR A 419 -11.80 -7.06 -9.69
C THR A 419 -10.68 -8.08 -9.91
N LEU A 420 -9.90 -7.90 -10.97
CA LEU A 420 -8.73 -8.73 -11.28
C LEU A 420 -7.47 -7.87 -11.20
N ALA A 421 -6.68 -8.05 -10.15
CA ALA A 421 -5.51 -7.21 -9.85
C ALA A 421 -4.50 -7.14 -11.01
N ASP A 422 -4.38 -8.21 -11.81
CA ASP A 422 -3.40 -8.32 -12.89
C ASP A 422 -3.88 -7.76 -14.25
N THR A 423 -5.11 -7.25 -14.33
CA THR A 423 -5.64 -6.59 -15.54
C THR A 423 -5.21 -5.13 -15.66
N ASP A 424 -5.15 -4.60 -16.87
CA ASP A 424 -4.72 -3.22 -17.17
C ASP A 424 -5.92 -2.24 -17.21
N ALA A 425 -6.81 -2.31 -16.22
CA ALA A 425 -7.96 -1.41 -16.10
C ALA A 425 -7.66 -0.24 -15.16
N TYR A 426 -7.96 1.01 -15.54
CA TYR A 426 -7.63 2.18 -14.72
C TYR A 426 -8.86 3.04 -14.42
N LEU A 427 -8.85 3.68 -13.24
CA LEU A 427 -9.82 4.69 -12.86
C LEU A 427 -9.41 6.02 -13.49
N HIS A 428 -9.92 6.28 -14.69
CA HIS A 428 -9.74 7.53 -15.41
C HIS A 428 -11.09 8.07 -15.88
N LEU A 429 -11.19 9.39 -16.00
CA LEU A 429 -12.30 10.08 -16.63
C LEU A 429 -12.29 9.81 -18.14
N ASN A 430 -13.46 9.61 -18.74
CA ASN A 430 -13.60 9.51 -20.18
C ASN A 430 -13.47 10.91 -20.83
N PRO A 431 -12.54 11.09 -21.79
CA PRO A 431 -12.34 12.39 -22.44
C PRO A 431 -13.50 12.84 -23.35
N LEU A 432 -14.50 12.00 -23.66
CA LEU A 432 -15.72 12.42 -24.39
C LEU A 432 -16.71 13.13 -23.49
N THR A 433 -16.76 12.71 -22.23
CA THR A 433 -17.77 13.17 -21.26
C THR A 433 -17.19 14.19 -20.30
N HIS A 434 -15.88 14.16 -20.08
CA HIS A 434 -15.16 15.04 -19.19
C HIS A 434 -14.06 15.83 -19.89
N SER A 435 -13.87 17.06 -19.43
CA SER A 435 -12.82 17.98 -19.85
C SER A 435 -12.09 18.49 -18.63
N ILE A 436 -10.76 18.49 -18.68
CA ILE A 436 -9.90 19.15 -17.70
C ILE A 436 -9.36 20.44 -18.33
N SER A 437 -9.74 21.58 -17.79
CA SER A 437 -9.32 22.89 -18.29
C SER A 437 -8.89 23.81 -17.15
N ILE A 438 -8.08 24.81 -17.50
CA ILE A 438 -7.69 25.86 -16.55
C ILE A 438 -8.81 26.90 -16.56
N GLN A 439 -9.42 27.12 -15.40
CA GLN A 439 -10.48 28.11 -15.20
C GLN A 439 -10.13 28.96 -13.99
N GLY A 440 -9.99 30.27 -14.18
CA GLY A 440 -9.56 31.19 -13.10
C GLY A 440 -8.19 30.84 -12.52
N GLY A 441 -7.26 30.40 -13.36
CA GLY A 441 -5.90 30.01 -12.95
C GLY A 441 -5.78 28.64 -12.27
N ARG A 442 -6.87 27.87 -12.18
CA ARG A 442 -6.90 26.55 -11.52
C ARG A 442 -7.39 25.46 -12.46
N LEU A 443 -6.84 24.26 -12.33
CA LEU A 443 -7.36 23.08 -13.03
C LEU A 443 -8.73 22.71 -12.47
N LYS A 444 -9.71 22.52 -13.36
CA LYS A 444 -11.06 22.07 -13.03
C LYS A 444 -11.52 20.99 -14.00
N VAL A 445 -12.32 20.06 -13.48
CA VAL A 445 -13.06 19.08 -14.26
C VAL A 445 -14.45 19.63 -14.55
N THR A 446 -14.88 19.51 -15.80
CA THR A 446 -16.27 19.72 -16.23
C THR A 446 -16.74 18.49 -16.98
N GLY A 447 -18.00 18.12 -16.84
CA GLY A 447 -18.53 16.90 -17.45
C GLY A 447 -19.46 16.17 -16.50
N GLN A 448 -20.05 15.10 -16.98
CA GLN A 448 -20.89 14.21 -16.18
C GLN A 448 -20.62 12.77 -16.61
N LEU A 449 -20.69 11.86 -15.65
CA LEU A 449 -20.57 10.43 -15.89
C LEU A 449 -21.71 9.94 -16.79
N ASP A 450 -21.36 9.24 -17.87
CA ASP A 450 -22.36 8.58 -18.72
C ASP A 450 -22.57 7.10 -18.34
N GLN A 451 -23.53 6.45 -19.01
CA GLN A 451 -23.82 5.02 -18.79
C GLN A 451 -22.68 4.10 -19.24
N GLY A 452 -21.86 4.52 -20.21
CA GLY A 452 -20.73 3.75 -20.71
C GLY A 452 -19.58 3.69 -19.69
N GLU A 453 -19.26 4.82 -19.05
CA GLU A 453 -18.32 4.91 -17.94
C GLU A 453 -18.78 4.07 -16.75
N LEU A 454 -20.07 4.16 -16.40
CA LEU A 454 -20.64 3.36 -15.31
C LEU A 454 -20.57 1.85 -15.60
N ALA A 455 -20.87 1.44 -16.84
CA ALA A 455 -20.73 0.07 -17.28
C ALA A 455 -19.27 -0.42 -17.19
N ARG A 456 -18.31 0.43 -17.58
CA ARG A 456 -16.88 0.15 -17.45
C ARG A 456 -16.45 0.00 -15.98
N TYR A 457 -16.96 0.81 -15.07
CA TYR A 457 -16.72 0.65 -13.64
C TYR A 457 -17.22 -0.72 -13.15
N ARG A 458 -18.47 -1.07 -13.44
CA ARG A 458 -19.07 -2.36 -13.06
C ARG A 458 -18.33 -3.57 -13.65
N GLN A 459 -17.76 -3.42 -14.84
CA GLN A 459 -17.04 -4.50 -15.51
C GLN A 459 -15.66 -4.79 -14.89
N HIS A 460 -14.95 -3.75 -14.46
CA HIS A 460 -13.52 -3.88 -14.11
C HIS A 460 -13.19 -3.64 -12.64
N PHE A 461 -14.12 -3.07 -11.87
CA PHE A 461 -13.91 -2.68 -10.48
C PHE A 461 -14.97 -3.30 -9.57
N GLN A 462 -14.56 -3.52 -8.33
CA GLN A 462 -15.40 -3.93 -7.21
C GLN A 462 -15.17 -3.00 -6.03
N CYS A 463 -16.00 -3.10 -5.00
CA CYS A 463 -15.89 -2.26 -3.82
C CYS A 463 -15.14 -2.95 -2.67
N GLN A 464 -14.21 -2.23 -2.05
CA GLN A 464 -13.77 -2.49 -0.68
C GLN A 464 -14.52 -1.52 0.24
N CYS A 465 -15.42 -2.03 1.07
CA CYS A 465 -16.26 -1.20 1.91
C CYS A 465 -15.51 -0.58 3.09
N TYR A 466 -15.97 0.59 3.53
CA TYR A 466 -15.50 1.20 4.75
C TYR A 466 -16.13 0.53 5.97
N SER A 467 -15.40 0.58 7.09
CA SER A 467 -15.80 0.00 8.37
C SER A 467 -17.23 0.39 8.75
N GLY A 468 -18.07 -0.61 9.00
CA GLY A 468 -19.50 -0.44 9.28
C GLY A 468 -20.43 -0.66 8.08
N TYR A 469 -19.88 -0.96 6.90
CA TYR A 469 -20.64 -1.27 5.68
C TYR A 469 -20.16 -2.56 5.01
N LYS A 470 -21.08 -3.25 4.33
CA LYS A 470 -20.83 -4.51 3.62
C LYS A 470 -21.69 -4.66 2.36
N GLY A 471 -21.48 -5.77 1.66
CA GLY A 471 -22.14 -6.10 0.40
C GLY A 471 -21.45 -5.49 -0.82
N GLU A 472 -21.81 -5.96 -2.01
CA GLU A 472 -21.13 -5.66 -3.27
C GLU A 472 -20.99 -4.15 -3.56
N GLY A 473 -22.02 -3.36 -3.23
CA GLY A 473 -22.01 -1.89 -3.40
C GLY A 473 -21.92 -1.09 -2.10
N CYS A 474 -21.55 -1.73 -0.98
CA CYS A 474 -21.43 -1.10 0.35
C CYS A 474 -22.70 -0.39 0.87
N ALA A 475 -23.88 -0.79 0.40
CA ALA A 475 -25.15 -0.19 0.79
C ALA A 475 -25.68 -0.70 2.14
N GLN A 476 -25.22 -1.86 2.59
CA GLN A 476 -25.73 -2.50 3.81
C GLN A 476 -24.89 -2.07 5.02
N ARG A 477 -25.53 -1.57 6.07
CA ARG A 477 -24.84 -1.32 7.35
C ARG A 477 -24.59 -2.64 8.06
N GLU A 478 -23.38 -2.82 8.58
CA GLU A 478 -23.11 -3.89 9.51
C GLU A 478 -23.74 -3.54 10.86
N LEU A 479 -24.77 -4.29 11.26
CA LEU A 479 -25.26 -4.26 12.62
C LEU A 479 -24.12 -4.71 13.53
N GLY A 480 -23.68 -3.81 14.40
CA GLY A 480 -22.48 -4.02 15.20
C GLY A 480 -22.54 -5.35 15.95
N LYS A 481 -21.42 -6.07 15.99
CA LYS A 481 -21.11 -6.92 17.13
C LYS A 481 -20.99 -5.96 18.32
N SER A 482 -22.11 -5.66 18.97
CA SER A 482 -22.12 -5.05 20.29
C SER A 482 -21.14 -5.84 21.15
N ALA A 483 -20.36 -5.12 21.96
CA ALA A 483 -19.49 -5.69 22.99
C ALA A 483 -20.17 -6.91 23.62
N ALA A 484 -19.41 -8.00 23.73
CA ALA A 484 -19.86 -9.26 24.30
C ALA A 484 -20.80 -8.98 25.49
N ALA A 485 -22.08 -9.34 25.33
CA ALA A 485 -22.93 -9.56 26.49
C ALA A 485 -22.19 -10.59 27.37
N PRO A 486 -22.16 -10.42 28.71
CA PRO A 486 -21.51 -11.39 29.56
C PRO A 486 -22.20 -12.73 29.32
N VAL A 487 -21.45 -13.74 28.90
CA VAL A 487 -21.91 -15.13 28.81
C VAL A 487 -22.01 -15.64 30.25
N TRP A 488 -22.99 -15.14 30.99
CA TRP A 488 -23.43 -15.71 32.25
C TRP A 488 -24.87 -16.18 32.01
N GLY A 489 -25.05 -17.50 31.98
CA GLY A 489 -26.39 -18.10 32.06
C GLY A 489 -26.93 -18.79 30.81
N VAL A 490 -26.15 -19.65 30.12
CA VAL A 490 -26.75 -20.74 29.33
C VAL A 490 -26.00 -22.08 29.49
N TRP A 491 -24.84 -22.10 30.16
CA TRP A 491 -24.04 -23.32 30.39
C TRP A 491 -24.40 -24.10 31.67
N SER A 492 -25.56 -23.83 32.28
CA SER A 492 -25.97 -24.49 33.54
C SER A 492 -27.22 -25.37 33.40
N VAL A 493 -27.79 -25.54 32.20
CA VAL A 493 -29.00 -26.36 32.00
C VAL A 493 -28.77 -27.59 31.12
N LEU A 494 -27.68 -27.64 30.33
CA LEU A 494 -27.36 -28.80 29.49
C LEU A 494 -26.39 -29.83 30.10
N THR A 495 -25.89 -29.61 31.32
CA THR A 495 -24.96 -30.51 32.02
C THR A 495 -25.59 -31.28 33.19
N LEU A 496 -26.92 -31.23 33.35
CA LEU A 496 -27.66 -31.97 34.40
C LEU A 496 -28.69 -32.98 33.86
N LEU A 497 -28.76 -33.21 32.55
CA LEU A 497 -29.66 -34.22 31.94
C LEU A 497 -28.91 -35.33 31.17
N LEU A 498 -27.64 -35.56 31.52
CA LEU A 498 -26.80 -36.61 30.93
C LEU A 498 -26.19 -37.58 31.97
N PRO A 499 -26.92 -37.91 33.06
CA PRO A 499 -26.77 -39.25 33.62
C PRO A 499 -28.10 -39.88 34.14
N LEU A 500 -29.21 -39.75 33.40
CA LEU A 500 -30.46 -40.50 33.70
C LEU A 500 -30.92 -41.43 32.56
N GLY A 501 -30.20 -41.49 31.44
CA GLY A 501 -30.50 -42.35 30.29
C GLY A 501 -29.65 -43.64 30.19
N LEU A 502 -28.87 -43.97 31.22
CA LEU A 502 -27.91 -45.10 31.21
C LEU A 502 -28.15 -46.13 32.33
N LEU A 503 -29.38 -46.18 32.86
CA LEU A 503 -29.80 -47.15 33.88
C LEU A 503 -31.09 -47.92 33.54
N THR A 504 -31.48 -47.98 32.26
CA THR A 504 -32.62 -48.80 31.79
C THR A 504 -32.23 -49.85 30.73
N LEU A 505 -30.95 -50.19 30.64
CA LEU A 505 -30.44 -51.27 29.77
C LEU A 505 -29.74 -52.41 30.55
N LEU A 506 -30.13 -52.61 31.80
CA LEU A 506 -29.79 -53.79 32.62
C LEU A 506 -30.97 -54.11 33.55
N HIS A 507 -32.09 -54.56 32.96
CA HIS A 507 -32.90 -55.71 33.41
C HIS A 507 -34.06 -55.98 32.45
#